data_AF-A0A537KQA5-F1
#
_entry.id   AF-A0A537KQA5-F1
#
_cell.length_a   1.000
_cell.length_b   1.000
_cell.length_c   1.000
_cell.angle_alpha   90.00
_cell.angle_beta   90.00
_cell.angle_gamma   90.00
#
_symmetry.space_group_name_H-M   'P 1'
#
loop_
_entity.id
_entity.type
_entity.pdbx_description
1 polymer ?
#
loop_
_entity_poly.entity_id
_entity_poly.type
_entity_poly.pdbx_seq_one_letter_code
_entity_poly.pdbx_strand_id
1 'polypeptide(L)'
;MENIFSSDNWKVTGDGNDSSYWYFSRLGDLAFTVYHFKIRQGDSSINEVSHINYARDAIKWIRSSETLKLVSADSVSAIWNDLNDAKATYTFKKVSDSNISVELPHGKKLLLTKKLSLAIFLARSRYDYIHNTHTVDSPLVPHRGKPLSN
;
A
#
# COMPACT_ATOMS: atom_id res chain seq x y z
N MET A 1 -13.81 2.96 2.65
CA MET A 1 -12.47 2.59 3.16
C MET A 1 -12.04 1.21 2.68
N GLU A 2 -12.77 0.14 2.97
CA GLU A 2 -12.40 -1.23 2.54
C GLU A 2 -12.27 -1.41 1.01
N ASN A 3 -13.08 -0.67 0.24
CA ASN A 3 -13.01 -0.71 -1.22
C ASN A 3 -11.72 -0.08 -1.80
N ILE A 4 -10.96 0.66 -0.98
CA ILE A 4 -9.75 1.38 -1.37
C ILE A 4 -8.53 0.78 -0.68
N PHE A 5 -8.63 0.47 0.62
CA PHE A 5 -7.56 -0.11 1.42
C PHE A 5 -7.96 -1.50 1.92
N SER A 6 -7.81 -2.50 1.06
CA SER A 6 -7.87 -3.92 1.40
C SER A 6 -6.56 -4.38 2.05
N SER A 7 -6.54 -5.61 2.60
CA SER A 7 -5.34 -6.21 3.21
C SER A 7 -4.28 -6.64 2.20
N ASP A 8 -3.84 -5.68 1.39
CA ASP A 8 -2.98 -5.87 0.23
C ASP A 8 -1.62 -5.21 0.41
N ASN A 9 -0.65 -5.77 -0.30
CA ASN A 9 0.70 -5.22 -0.42
C ASN A 9 0.79 -4.37 -1.69
N TRP A 10 1.27 -3.15 -1.56
CA TRP A 10 1.32 -2.15 -2.62
C TRP A 10 2.75 -1.70 -2.85
N LYS A 11 3.25 -1.81 -4.08
CA LYS A 11 4.48 -1.14 -4.49
C LYS A 11 4.19 0.35 -4.67
N VAL A 12 5.03 1.22 -4.11
CA VAL A 12 4.94 2.67 -4.27
C VAL A 12 5.88 3.07 -5.41
N THR A 13 5.37 3.85 -6.38
CA THR A 13 6.19 4.51 -7.41
C THR A 13 5.87 6.00 -7.45
N GLY A 14 6.82 6.81 -7.96
CA GLY A 14 6.73 8.27 -7.97
C GLY A 14 7.27 8.96 -6.70
N ASP A 15 7.75 8.20 -5.72
CA ASP A 15 8.46 8.70 -4.54
C ASP A 15 9.97 8.93 -4.80
N GLY A 16 10.47 8.45 -5.94
CA GLY A 16 11.89 8.45 -6.31
C GLY A 16 12.63 7.17 -5.89
N ASN A 17 11.92 6.16 -5.35
CA ASN A 17 12.50 4.91 -4.89
C ASN A 17 11.63 3.69 -5.25
N ASP A 18 12.05 2.94 -6.27
CA ASP A 18 11.33 1.76 -6.79
C ASP A 18 11.35 0.53 -5.87
N SER A 19 11.83 0.68 -4.63
CA SER A 19 11.89 -0.38 -3.61
C SER A 19 10.97 -0.13 -2.41
N SER A 20 10.14 0.93 -2.43
CA SER A 20 9.21 1.27 -1.35
C SER A 20 7.88 0.51 -1.46
N TYR A 21 7.34 0.02 -0.35
CA TYR A 21 6.11 -0.75 -0.29
C TYR A 21 5.23 -0.36 0.91
N TRP A 22 3.91 -0.37 0.72
CA TRP A 22 2.91 -0.18 1.76
C TRP A 22 2.07 -1.44 1.92
N TYR A 23 1.94 -1.93 3.15
CA TYR A 23 1.03 -3.02 3.50
C TYR A 23 -0.01 -2.54 4.51
N PHE A 24 -1.28 -2.61 4.13
CA PHE A 24 -2.40 -2.31 5.03
C PHE A 24 -2.82 -3.61 5.72
N SER A 25 -2.59 -3.72 7.02
CA SER A 25 -3.02 -4.86 7.83
C SER A 25 -4.28 -4.50 8.58
N ARG A 26 -5.37 -5.23 8.33
CA ARG A 26 -6.63 -5.04 9.05
C ARG A 26 -6.55 -5.73 10.41
N LEU A 27 -6.77 -4.96 11.49
CA LEU A 27 -6.87 -5.44 12.87
C LEU A 27 -8.34 -5.28 13.32
N GLY A 28 -9.18 -6.25 12.95
CA GLY A 28 -10.62 -6.19 13.20
C GLY A 28 -11.36 -5.19 12.29
N ASP A 29 -12.53 -4.73 12.71
CA ASP A 29 -13.43 -3.97 11.82
C ASP A 29 -13.10 -2.48 11.71
N LEU A 30 -12.36 -1.93 12.67
CA LEU A 30 -12.22 -0.47 12.83
C LEU A 30 -10.77 0.02 12.95
N ALA A 31 -9.79 -0.86 12.77
CA ALA A 31 -8.39 -0.50 12.87
C ALA A 31 -7.55 -1.12 11.75
N PHE A 32 -6.61 -0.34 11.24
CA PHE A 32 -5.57 -0.80 10.32
C PHE A 32 -4.20 -0.40 10.84
N THR A 33 -3.24 -1.30 10.75
CA THR A 33 -1.82 -0.96 10.84
C THR A 33 -1.26 -0.90 9.43
N VAL A 34 -0.65 0.24 9.07
CA VAL A 34 -0.02 0.44 7.77
C VAL A 34 1.48 0.38 7.93
N TYR A 35 2.09 -0.63 7.32
CA TYR A 35 3.54 -0.83 7.30
C TYR A 35 4.13 -0.23 6.04
N HIS A 36 5.07 0.69 6.19
CA HIS A 36 5.90 1.18 5.10
C HIS A 36 7.28 0.53 5.23
N PHE A 37 7.68 -0.24 4.22
CA PHE A 37 8.93 -0.97 4.22
C PHE A 37 9.64 -0.87 2.88
N LYS A 38 10.94 -1.19 2.88
CA LYS A 38 11.75 -1.33 1.67
C LYS A 38 12.27 -2.75 1.54
N ILE A 39 12.49 -3.18 0.31
CA ILE A 39 13.22 -4.41 0.01
C ILE A 39 14.67 -4.06 -0.35
N ARG A 40 15.63 -4.67 0.34
CA ARG A 40 17.05 -4.60 0.03
C ARG A 40 17.61 -6.01 0.05
N GLN A 41 18.20 -6.45 -1.07
CA GLN A 41 18.82 -7.78 -1.16
C GLN A 41 17.85 -8.91 -0.74
N GLY A 42 16.59 -8.81 -1.17
CA GLY A 42 15.55 -9.80 -0.86
C GLY A 42 14.97 -9.72 0.56
N ASP A 43 15.52 -8.87 1.42
CA ASP A 43 15.07 -8.70 2.80
C ASP A 43 14.24 -7.42 2.95
N SER A 44 13.20 -7.49 3.78
CA SER A 44 12.38 -6.33 4.14
C SER A 44 12.94 -5.60 5.35
N SER A 45 13.04 -4.27 5.24
CA SER A 45 13.28 -3.37 6.37
C SER A 45 12.08 -2.46 6.54
N ILE A 46 11.45 -2.48 7.72
CA ILE A 46 10.38 -1.55 8.06
C ILE A 46 11.00 -0.17 8.27
N ASN A 47 10.44 0.84 7.61
CA ASN A 47 10.87 2.23 7.75
C ASN A 47 9.91 3.02 8.63
N GLU A 48 8.62 2.74 8.52
CA GLU A 48 7.58 3.43 9.27
C GLU A 48 6.39 2.51 9.53
N VAL A 49 5.76 2.68 10.68
CA VAL A 49 4.49 2.05 11.04
C VAL A 49 3.51 3.15 11.42
N SER A 50 2.32 3.11 10.83
CA SER A 50 1.26 4.08 11.08
C SER A 50 -0.07 3.35 11.32
N HIS A 51 -1.05 4.06 11.88
CA HIS A 51 -2.29 3.43 12.35
C HIS A 51 -3.50 4.22 11.85
N ILE A 52 -4.45 3.53 11.24
CA ILE A 52 -5.76 4.09 10.90
C ILE A 52 -6.77 3.56 11.92
N ASN A 53 -7.33 4.44 12.73
CA ASN A 53 -8.25 4.07 13.80
C ASN A 53 -9.55 4.86 13.70
N TYR A 54 -10.65 4.21 14.07
CA TYR A 54 -11.93 4.87 14.32
C TYR A 54 -11.92 5.51 15.71
N ALA A 55 -12.06 6.84 15.79
CA ALA A 55 -12.36 7.58 17.01
C ALA A 55 -13.85 7.98 17.01
N ARG A 56 -14.42 8.29 18.18
CA ARG A 56 -15.86 8.59 18.37
C ARG A 56 -16.43 9.63 17.38
N ASP A 57 -15.60 10.51 16.84
CA ASP A 57 -15.96 11.63 15.99
C ASP A 57 -15.33 11.60 14.58
N ALA A 58 -14.33 10.74 14.33
CA ALA A 58 -13.59 10.74 13.08
C ALA A 58 -12.76 9.46 12.87
N ILE A 59 -12.52 9.10 11.61
CA ILE A 59 -11.45 8.18 11.24
C ILE A 59 -10.14 8.98 11.15
N LYS A 60 -9.11 8.55 11.88
CA LYS A 60 -7.80 9.20 11.93
C LYS A 60 -6.71 8.25 11.47
N TRP A 61 -5.79 8.75 10.66
CA TRP A 61 -4.54 8.07 10.30
C TRP A 61 -3.37 8.76 11.00
N ILE A 62 -2.86 8.11 12.03
CA ILE A 62 -1.74 8.57 12.85
C ILE A 62 -0.45 8.07 12.21
N ARG A 63 0.33 8.98 11.65
CA ARG A 63 1.66 8.75 11.06
C ARG A 63 2.74 9.33 11.97
N SER A 64 4.02 9.10 11.64
CA SER A 64 5.14 9.52 12.47
C SER A 64 5.20 11.04 12.73
N SER A 65 4.85 11.87 11.74
CA SER A 65 4.94 13.34 11.82
C SER A 65 3.61 14.07 11.68
N GLU A 66 2.53 13.37 11.35
CA GLU A 66 1.24 13.97 11.01
C GLU A 66 0.07 13.10 11.47
N THR A 67 -1.08 13.72 11.69
CA THR A 67 -2.32 12.99 11.93
C THR A 67 -3.34 13.42 10.90
N LEU A 68 -3.68 12.51 10.00
CA LEU A 68 -4.67 12.78 8.98
C LEU A 68 -6.07 12.46 9.50
N LYS A 69 -7.04 13.31 9.17
CA LYS A 69 -8.46 13.06 9.38
C LYS A 69 -9.11 12.73 8.05
N LEU A 70 -9.90 11.66 8.01
CA LEU A 70 -10.71 11.34 6.84
C LEU A 70 -11.81 12.41 6.67
N VAL A 71 -11.84 13.07 5.52
CA VAL A 71 -12.81 14.12 5.18
C VAL A 71 -13.98 13.54 4.39
N SER A 72 -13.67 12.72 3.39
CA SER A 72 -14.67 12.03 2.59
C SER A 72 -14.13 10.70 2.10
N ALA A 73 -15.02 9.73 1.92
CA ALA A 73 -14.69 8.47 1.27
C ALA A 73 -15.92 7.93 0.56
N ASP A 74 -15.70 7.36 -0.62
CA ASP A 74 -16.68 6.58 -1.36
C ASP A 74 -16.06 5.23 -1.79
N SER A 75 -16.62 4.58 -2.81
CA SER A 75 -16.12 3.30 -3.31
C SER A 75 -14.83 3.40 -4.13
N VAL A 76 -14.48 4.59 -4.63
CA VAL A 76 -13.33 4.81 -5.53
C VAL A 76 -12.35 5.86 -5.02
N SER A 77 -12.67 6.64 -3.99
CA SER A 77 -11.83 7.69 -3.48
C SER A 77 -11.89 7.86 -1.96
N ALA A 78 -10.77 8.29 -1.37
CA ALA A 78 -10.66 8.66 0.03
C ALA A 78 -9.81 9.92 0.13
N ILE A 79 -10.37 10.96 0.73
CA ILE A 79 -9.73 12.26 0.93
C ILE A 79 -9.43 12.45 2.41
N TRP A 80 -8.19 12.81 2.69
CA TRP A 80 -7.69 13.07 4.04
C TRP A 80 -7.07 14.44 4.12
N ASN A 81 -7.25 15.11 5.25
CA ASN A 81 -6.55 16.36 5.55
C ASN A 81 -5.64 16.16 6.76
N ASP A 82 -4.47 16.78 6.75
CA ASP A 82 -3.67 16.88 7.97
C ASP A 82 -4.40 17.76 9.00
N LEU A 83 -4.46 17.29 10.24
CA LEU A 83 -5.00 18.06 11.36
C LEU A 83 -4.10 19.24 11.74
N ASN A 84 -2.80 19.16 11.44
CA ASN A 84 -1.84 20.23 11.70
C ASN A 84 -1.76 21.25 10.55
N ASP A 85 -2.18 20.87 9.34
CA ASP A 85 -2.30 21.76 8.18
C ASP A 85 -3.53 21.39 7.35
N ALA A 86 -4.63 22.11 7.54
CA ALA A 86 -5.88 21.86 6.82
C ALA A 86 -5.79 22.06 5.29
N LYS A 87 -4.73 22.70 4.78
CA LYS A 87 -4.47 22.84 3.34
C LYS A 87 -3.70 21.65 2.77
N ALA A 88 -3.10 20.83 3.63
CA ALA A 88 -2.43 19.60 3.25
C ALA A 88 -3.47 18.48 3.04
N THR A 89 -3.94 18.38 1.80
CA THR A 89 -4.91 17.36 1.38
C THR A 89 -4.19 16.19 0.70
N TYR A 90 -4.56 14.97 1.10
CA TYR A 90 -4.15 13.71 0.51
C TYR A 90 -5.35 13.05 -0.15
N THR A 91 -5.25 12.73 -1.43
CA THR A 91 -6.33 12.06 -2.18
C THR A 91 -5.87 10.70 -2.66
N PHE A 92 -6.59 9.66 -2.26
CA PHE A 92 -6.43 8.31 -2.77
C PHE A 92 -7.56 8.02 -3.74
N LYS A 93 -7.24 7.55 -4.95
CA LYS A 93 -8.21 7.23 -5.98
C LYS A 93 -7.93 5.86 -6.58
N LYS A 94 -8.86 4.94 -6.45
CA LYS A 94 -8.83 3.64 -7.12
C LYS A 94 -8.95 3.86 -8.64
N VAL A 95 -7.90 3.47 -9.37
CA VAL A 95 -7.84 3.55 -10.83
C VAL A 95 -8.24 2.20 -11.44
N SER A 96 -7.83 1.11 -10.80
CA SER A 96 -8.27 -0.25 -11.10
C SER A 96 -8.16 -1.13 -9.84
N ASP A 97 -8.54 -2.41 -9.90
CA ASP A 97 -8.37 -3.34 -8.78
C ASP A 97 -6.90 -3.58 -8.39
N SER A 98 -5.97 -3.23 -9.28
CA SER A 98 -4.52 -3.39 -9.06
C SER A 98 -3.80 -2.05 -8.91
N ASN A 99 -4.49 -0.91 -8.97
CA ASN A 99 -3.84 0.40 -8.96
C ASN A 99 -4.64 1.46 -8.18
N ILE A 100 -3.94 2.19 -7.31
CA ILE A 100 -4.44 3.37 -6.61
C ILE A 100 -3.52 4.54 -6.92
N SER A 101 -4.07 5.63 -7.45
CA SER A 101 -3.38 6.90 -7.57
C SER A 101 -3.45 7.62 -6.23
N VAL A 102 -2.32 8.16 -5.78
CA VAL A 102 -2.23 8.98 -4.57
C VAL A 102 -1.76 10.37 -4.97
N GLU A 103 -2.53 11.39 -4.63
CA GLU A 103 -2.11 12.77 -4.71
C GLU A 103 -1.77 13.25 -3.30
N LEU A 104 -0.51 13.65 -3.12
CA LEU A 104 0.01 14.22 -1.89
C LEU A 104 -0.19 15.75 -1.91
N PRO A 105 -0.01 16.43 -0.76
CA PRO A 105 0.05 17.88 -0.71
C PRO A 105 1.00 18.45 -1.77
N HIS A 106 0.66 19.62 -2.30
CA HIS A 106 1.41 20.32 -3.34
C HIS A 106 1.46 19.59 -4.70
N GLY A 107 0.58 18.61 -4.95
CA GLY A 107 0.36 18.02 -6.27
C GLY A 107 1.33 16.92 -6.66
N LYS A 108 2.20 16.46 -5.74
CA LYS A 108 3.05 15.27 -5.99
C LYS A 108 2.16 14.03 -6.10
N LYS A 109 2.36 13.24 -7.15
CA LYS A 109 1.57 12.02 -7.40
C LYS A 109 2.41 10.77 -7.17
N LEU A 110 1.82 9.80 -6.48
CA LEU A 110 2.34 8.44 -6.36
C LEU A 110 1.36 7.47 -7.03
N LEU A 111 1.88 6.32 -7.45
CA LEU A 111 1.07 5.19 -7.87
C LEU A 111 1.36 4.01 -6.93
N LEU A 112 0.29 3.46 -6.37
CA LEU A 112 0.32 2.21 -5.62
C LEU A 112 -0.10 1.09 -6.55
N THR A 113 0.80 0.17 -6.83
CA THR A 113 0.52 -1.01 -7.67
C THR A 113 0.46 -2.26 -6.79
N LYS A 114 -0.66 -2.96 -6.85
CA LYS A 114 -0.90 -4.18 -6.07
C LYS A 114 0.13 -5.25 -6.42
N LYS A 115 0.69 -5.89 -5.40
CA LYS A 115 1.62 -7.01 -5.50
C LYS A 115 1.00 -8.29 -4.93
N LEU A 116 1.76 -9.37 -5.00
CA LEU A 116 1.45 -10.62 -4.29
C LEU A 116 1.16 -10.33 -2.82
N SER A 117 0.35 -11.19 -2.19
CA SER A 117 0.13 -11.11 -0.74
C SER A 117 1.47 -11.04 0.00
N LEU A 118 1.51 -10.29 1.10
CA LEU A 118 2.77 -9.93 1.76
C LEU A 118 3.67 -11.16 2.02
N ALA A 119 3.13 -12.25 2.56
CA ALA A 119 3.90 -13.46 2.85
C ALA A 119 4.54 -14.07 1.60
N ILE A 120 3.78 -14.20 0.50
CA ILE A 120 4.29 -14.75 -0.77
C ILE A 120 5.32 -13.79 -1.37
N PHE A 121 5.03 -12.49 -1.33
CA PHE A 121 5.93 -11.46 -1.83
C PHE A 121 7.30 -11.51 -1.14
N LEU A 122 7.33 -11.56 0.19
CA LEU A 122 8.58 -11.62 0.96
C LEU A 122 9.36 -12.91 0.69
N ALA A 123 8.68 -14.06 0.70
CA ALA A 123 9.32 -15.34 0.41
C ALA A 123 9.94 -15.37 -1.00
N ARG A 124 9.21 -14.87 -2.01
CA ARG A 124 9.72 -14.78 -3.37
C ARG A 124 10.82 -13.75 -3.53
N SER A 125 10.75 -12.62 -2.82
CA SER A 125 11.81 -11.60 -2.87
C SER A 125 13.14 -12.15 -2.37
N ARG A 126 13.11 -12.94 -1.28
CA ARG A 126 14.28 -13.64 -0.78
C ARG A 126 14.79 -14.69 -1.76
N TYR A 127 13.89 -15.48 -2.34
CA TYR A 127 14.25 -16.48 -3.35
C TYR A 127 14.93 -15.84 -4.57
N ASP A 128 14.32 -14.79 -5.12
CA ASP A 128 14.80 -14.04 -6.27
C ASP A 128 16.22 -13.52 -6.03
N TYR A 129 16.50 -12.99 -4.83
CA TYR A 129 17.84 -12.55 -4.47
C TYR A 129 18.86 -13.71 -4.42
N ILE A 130 18.52 -14.82 -3.76
CA ILE A 130 19.44 -15.96 -3.60
C ILE A 130 19.76 -16.62 -4.95
N HIS A 131 18.78 -16.71 -5.84
CA HIS A 131 18.89 -17.45 -7.11
C HIS A 131 19.11 -16.54 -8.33
N ASN A 132 19.25 -15.23 -8.11
CA ASN A 132 19.37 -14.22 -9.17
C ASN A 132 18.23 -14.32 -10.20
N THR A 133 16.99 -14.42 -9.71
CA THR A 133 15.75 -14.39 -10.53
C THR A 133 14.97 -13.10 -10.28
N HIS A 134 14.02 -12.77 -11.16
CA HIS A 134 13.26 -11.50 -11.10
C HIS A 134 11.75 -11.72 -11.23
N THR A 135 11.21 -12.67 -10.48
CA THR A 135 9.81 -13.10 -10.59
C THR A 135 8.83 -12.20 -9.84
N VAL A 136 9.29 -11.44 -8.84
CA VAL A 136 8.47 -10.52 -8.02
C VAL A 136 8.07 -9.23 -8.78
N ASP A 137 8.82 -8.88 -9.81
CA ASP A 137 8.53 -7.70 -10.64
C ASP A 137 7.52 -7.96 -11.75
N SER A 138 7.26 -9.23 -12.08
CA SER A 138 6.28 -9.58 -13.10
C SER A 138 4.85 -9.32 -12.59
N PRO A 139 3.99 -8.62 -13.38
CA PRO A 139 2.58 -8.54 -13.06
C PRO A 139 2.00 -9.95 -13.00
N LEU A 140 1.11 -10.19 -12.03
CA LEU A 140 0.41 -11.45 -11.80
C LEU A 140 -0.08 -12.09 -13.11
N VAL A 141 0.69 -13.04 -13.66
CA VAL A 141 0.14 -14.03 -14.58
C VAL A 141 -0.39 -15.14 -13.70
N PRO A 142 -1.70 -15.42 -13.69
CA PRO A 142 -2.19 -16.61 -13.01
C PRO A 142 -1.65 -17.81 -13.78
N HIS A 143 -0.74 -18.57 -13.19
CA HIS A 143 -0.52 -19.94 -13.63
C HIS A 143 -1.78 -20.74 -13.29
N ARG A 144 -2.79 -20.69 -14.18
CA ARG A 144 -3.61 -21.88 -14.40
C ARG A 144 -2.67 -22.91 -14.99
N GLY A 145 -2.41 -23.98 -14.23
CA GLY A 145 -1.61 -25.11 -14.69
C GLY A 145 -2.09 -25.54 -16.07
N LYS A 146 -1.17 -25.58 -17.04
CA LYS A 146 -1.39 -26.41 -18.22
C LYS A 146 -1.49 -27.85 -17.71
N PRO A 147 -2.56 -28.59 -18.03
CA PRO A 147 -2.47 -30.04 -17.88
C PRO A 147 -1.38 -30.51 -18.84
N LEU A 148 -0.46 -31.33 -18.31
CA LEU A 148 0.41 -32.14 -19.15
C LEU A 148 -0.49 -33.12 -19.89
N SER A 149 -0.74 -32.86 -21.16
CA SER A 149 -1.24 -33.87 -22.09
C SER A 149 -0.04 -34.67 -22.59
N ASN A 150 -0.08 -35.98 -22.30
CA ASN A 150 0.80 -37.01 -22.89
C ASN A 150 0.73 -37.01 -24.41
#